data_AF-A0A950RRU7-F1
#
_entry.id   AF-A0A950RRU7-F1
#
_cell.length_a   1.000
_cell.length_b   1.000
_cell.length_c   1.000
_cell.angle_alpha   90.00
_cell.angle_beta   90.00
_cell.angle_gamma   90.00
#
_symmetry.space_group_name_H-M   'P 1'
#
loop_
_entity.id
_entity.type
_entity.pdbx_description
1 polymer ?
#
loop_
_entity_poly.entity_id
_entity_poly.type
_entity_poly.pdbx_seq_one_letter_code
_entity_poly.pdbx_strand_id
1 'polypeptide(L)' 'MANEPRRCQRCQAEIPAERLEALPETHICVQCSREIGGEFVVTIVPENIGKSGSLKKNYGSFGVRKTRRRIEPK' A
#
# COMPACT_ATOMS: atom_id res chain seq x y z
N MET A 1 9.91 -14.97 -4.88
CA MET A 1 9.49 -16.11 -5.73
C MET A 1 8.88 -15.53 -6.99
N ALA A 2 9.53 -15.83 -8.13
CA ALA A 2 9.21 -15.55 -9.53
C ALA A 2 8.53 -14.20 -9.87
N ASN A 3 9.31 -13.35 -10.54
CA ASN A 3 8.85 -12.10 -11.15
C ASN A 3 8.08 -12.41 -12.45
N GLU A 4 7.01 -13.18 -12.33
CA GLU A 4 6.19 -13.59 -13.46
C GLU A 4 5.58 -12.35 -14.13
N PRO A 5 5.49 -12.31 -15.47
CA PRO A 5 4.84 -11.21 -16.16
C PRO A 5 3.39 -11.12 -15.71
N ARG A 6 3.05 -10.02 -15.05
CA ARG A 6 1.70 -9.73 -14.56
C ARG A 6 1.08 -8.59 -15.35
N ARG A 7 -0.23 -8.65 -15.51
CA ARG A 7 -1.03 -7.57 -16.09
C ARG A 7 -1.55 -6.65 -15.00
N CYS A 8 -1.63 -5.36 -15.32
CA CYS A 8 -2.18 -4.34 -14.44
C CYS A 8 -3.67 -4.59 -14.20
N GLN A 9 -4.10 -4.60 -12.94
CA GLN A 9 -5.52 -4.78 -12.61
C GLN A 9 -6.43 -3.63 -13.11
N ARG A 10 -5.86 -2.46 -13.38
CA ARG A 10 -6.62 -1.25 -13.76
C ARG A 10 -6.74 -1.04 -15.27
N CYS A 11 -5.66 -1.23 -16.02
CA CYS A 11 -5.63 -1.02 -17.48
C CYS A 11 -5.28 -2.27 -18.30
N GLN A 12 -5.05 -3.42 -17.65
CA GLN A 12 -4.70 -4.70 -18.27
C GLN A 12 -3.39 -4.74 -19.09
N ALA A 13 -2.65 -3.63 -19.17
CA ALA A 13 -1.31 -3.59 -19.75
C ALA A 13 -0.31 -4.43 -18.94
N GLU A 14 0.74 -4.92 -19.58
CA GLU A 14 1.83 -5.62 -18.87
C GLU A 14 2.55 -4.68 -17.90
N ILE A 15 2.85 -5.19 -16.71
CA ILE A 15 3.62 -4.46 -15.71
C ILE A 15 5.10 -4.59 -16.08
N PRO A 16 5.86 -3.47 -16.19
CA PRO A 16 7.28 -3.52 -16.52
C PRO A 16 8.06 -4.39 -15.53
N ALA A 17 9.00 -5.19 -16.04
CA ALA A 17 9.79 -6.11 -15.21
C ALA A 17 10.57 -5.38 -14.11
N GLU A 18 11.14 -4.22 -14.41
CA GLU A 18 11.86 -3.36 -13.44
C GLU A 18 10.98 -2.97 -12.25
N ARG A 19 9.69 -2.69 -12.51
CA ARG A 19 8.73 -2.34 -11.44
C ARG A 19 8.42 -3.55 -10.59
N LEU A 20 8.24 -4.69 -11.24
CA LEU A 20 7.95 -5.96 -10.62
C LEU A 20 9.14 -6.46 -9.77
N GLU A 21 10.38 -6.16 -10.20
CA GLU A 21 11.60 -6.42 -9.43
C GLU A 21 11.70 -5.50 -8.20
N ALA A 22 11.44 -4.20 -8.38
CA ALA A 22 11.47 -3.24 -7.27
C ALA A 22 10.31 -3.43 -6.28
N LEU A 23 9.13 -3.82 -6.77
CA LEU A 23 7.90 -4.01 -6.00
C LEU A 23 7.20 -5.31 -6.41
N PRO A 24 7.66 -6.47 -5.90
CA PRO A 24 7.14 -7.80 -6.29
C PRO A 24 5.67 -8.00 -5.97
N GLU A 25 5.14 -7.21 -5.08
CA GLU A 25 3.78 -7.29 -4.56
C GLU A 25 2.82 -6.30 -5.26
N THR A 26 3.27 -5.57 -6.28
CA THR A 26 2.43 -4.60 -6.99
C THR A 26 1.45 -5.26 -7.97
N HIS A 27 0.25 -4.71 -8.04
CA HIS A 27 -0.82 -5.16 -8.94
C HIS A 27 -1.12 -4.16 -10.06
N ILE A 28 -0.42 -3.03 -10.11
CA ILE A 28 -0.67 -1.94 -11.08
C ILE A 28 0.60 -1.54 -11.82
N CYS A 29 0.47 -1.05 -13.05
CA CYS A 29 1.58 -0.50 -13.82
C CYS A 29 2.01 0.88 -13.29
N VAL A 30 3.19 1.34 -13.72
CA VAL A 30 3.75 2.65 -13.32
C VAL A 30 2.79 3.80 -13.63
N GLN A 31 2.17 3.79 -14.81
CA GLN A 31 1.25 4.85 -15.24
C GLN A 31 0.00 4.92 -14.34
N CYS A 32 -0.69 3.78 -14.16
CA CYS A 32 -1.86 3.73 -13.27
C CYS A 32 -1.50 4.08 -11.83
N SER A 33 -0.31 3.68 -11.35
CA SER A 33 0.19 4.06 -10.03
C SER A 33 0.37 5.58 -9.88
N ARG A 34 0.84 6.27 -10.91
CA ARG A 34 0.98 7.74 -10.89
C ARG A 34 -0.38 8.44 -10.88
N GLU A 35 -1.36 7.93 -11.63
CA GLU A 35 -2.70 8.52 -11.70
C GLU A 35 -3.48 8.41 -10.37
N ILE A 36 -3.43 7.27 -9.68
CA ILE A 36 -4.18 7.08 -8.43
C ILE A 36 -3.41 7.51 -7.18
N GLY A 37 -2.12 7.85 -7.32
CA GLY A 37 -1.24 8.18 -6.18
C GLY A 37 -0.76 6.96 -5.40
N GLY A 38 -0.59 5.82 -6.07
CA GLY A 38 -0.04 4.58 -5.50
C GLY A 38 -1.08 3.54 -5.08
N GLU A 39 -0.58 2.32 -4.86
CA GLU A 39 -1.41 1.14 -4.54
C GLU A 39 -1.78 1.05 -3.06
N PHE A 40 -1.02 1.70 -2.18
CA PHE A 40 -1.19 1.62 -0.73
C PHE A 40 -1.67 2.95 -0.16
N VAL A 41 -2.60 2.89 0.79
CA VAL A 41 -2.87 3.95 1.76
C VAL A 41 -1.96 3.72 2.96
N VAL A 42 -1.27 4.77 3.39
CA VAL A 42 -0.47 4.75 4.60
C VAL A 42 -1.19 5.60 5.64
N THR A 43 -1.57 4.98 6.74
CA THR A 43 -2.25 5.64 7.86
C THR A 43 -1.34 5.65 9.07
N ILE A 44 -1.21 6.82 9.67
CA ILE A 44 -0.48 7.00 10.93
C ILE A 44 -1.45 6.74 12.08
N VAL A 45 -1.11 5.80 12.96
CA VAL A 45 -1.94 5.43 14.11
C VAL A 45 -1.20 5.83 15.38
N PRO A 46 -1.68 6.81 16.16
CA PRO A 46 -1.03 7.19 17.40
C PRO A 46 -1.18 6.04 18.42
N GLU A 47 -0.07 5.62 19.01
CA GLU A 47 -0.05 4.52 19.96
C GLU A 47 -0.23 5.05 21.39
N ASN A 48 -1.18 4.46 22.11
CA ASN A 48 -1.44 4.82 23.50
C ASN A 48 -0.47 4.05 24.40
N ILE A 49 0.41 4.78 25.09
CA ILE A 49 1.40 4.27 26.05
C ILE A 49 0.85 4.11 27.47
N GLY A 50 -0.42 4.43 27.70
CA GLY A 50 -1.12 4.19 28.96
C GLY A 50 -1.40 2.70 29.19
N LYS A 51 -1.76 2.34 30.43
CA LYS A 51 -2.19 0.98 30.75
C LYS A 51 -3.40 0.57 29.93
N SER A 52 -3.40 -0.65 29.40
CA SER A 52 -4.53 -1.23 28.68
C SER A 52 -5.83 -1.10 29.47
N GLY A 53 -6.87 -0.52 28.86
CA GLY A 53 -8.16 -0.26 29.51
C GLY A 53 -8.26 1.04 30.32
N SER A 54 -7.16 1.79 30.48
CA SER A 54 -7.22 3.13 31.08
C SER A 54 -7.90 4.14 30.15
N LEU A 55 -8.81 4.95 30.69
CA LEU A 55 -9.48 6.03 29.96
C LEU A 55 -8.54 7.20 29.58
N LYS A 56 -7.41 7.36 30.30
CA LYS A 56 -6.44 8.41 30.01
C LYS A 56 -5.65 8.04 28.77
N LYS A 57 -5.84 8.81 27.69
CA LYS A 57 -5.09 8.65 26.45
C LYS A 57 -3.76 9.40 26.55
N ASN A 58 -2.66 8.66 26.64
CA ASN A 58 -1.31 9.21 26.56
C ASN A 58 -0.69 8.70 25.27
N TYR A 59 -0.41 9.58 24.31
CA TYR A 59 0.25 9.22 23.06
C TYR A 59 1.75 9.51 23.17
N GLY A 60 2.59 8.54 22.82
CA GLY A 60 4.05 8.68 22.90
C GLY A 60 4.79 8.28 21.62
N SER A 61 4.10 7.58 20.72
CA SER A 61 4.63 7.10 19.45
C SER A 61 3.53 7.04 18.39
N PHE A 62 3.95 6.80 17.15
CA PHE A 62 3.07 6.61 16.01
C PHE A 62 3.43 5.32 15.29
N GLY A 63 2.47 4.42 15.18
CA GLY A 63 2.55 3.26 14.29
C GLY A 63 2.21 3.66 12.85
N VAL A 64 2.80 2.95 11.89
CA VAL A 64 2.50 3.12 10.46
C VAL A 64 1.75 1.89 9.97
N ARG A 65 0.51 2.07 9.53
CA ARG A 65 -0.30 1.00 8.94
C ARG A 65 -0.39 1.20 7.43
N LYS A 66 0.05 0.22 6.65
CA LYS A 66 -0.14 0.18 5.20
C LYS A 66 -1.37 -0.68 4.87
N THR A 67 -2.26 -0.19 4.03
CA THR A 67 -3.43 -0.93 3.55
C THR A 67 -3.56 -0.74 2.05
N ARG A 68 -3.82 -1.82 1.30
CA ARG A 68 -4.02 -1.73 -0.15
C ARG A 68 -5.31 -0.98 -0.46
N ARG A 69 -5.25 -0.11 -1.45
CA ARG A 69 -6.43 0.55 -2.00
C ARG A 69 -7.26 -0.46 -2.79
N ARG A 70 -8.57 -0.22 -2.85
CA ARG A 70 -9.41 -0.86 -3.85
C ARG A 70 -9.03 -0.28 -5.21
N ILE A 71 -8.60 -1.13 -6.14
CA ILE A 71 -8.25 -0.73 -7.51
C ILE A 71 -9.51 -0.87 -8.36
N GLU A 72 -10.02 0.26 -8.85
CA GLU A 72 -11.14 0.27 -9.80
C GLU A 72 -10.59 0.18 -11.24
N PRO A 73 -11.19 -0.68 -12.10
CA PRO A 73 -10.83 -0.74 -13.51
C PRO A 73 -11.18 0.59 -14.21
N LYS A 74 -10.45 0.91 -15.29
CA LYS A 74 -10.78 2.05 -16.15
C LYS A 74 -12.03 1.79 -17.00
#